data_AF-A0A0L7LQ94-F1
#
_entry.id   AF-A0A0L7LQ94-F1
#
_cell.length_a   1.000
_cell.length_b   1.000
_cell.length_c   1.000
_cell.angle_alpha   90.00
_cell.angle_beta   90.00
_cell.angle_gamma   90.00
#
_symmetry.space_group_name_H-M   'P 1'
#
loop_
_entity.id
_entity.type
_entity.pdbx_description
1 polymer ?
#
loop_
_entity_poly.entity_id
_entity_poly.type
_entity_poly.pdbx_seq_one_letter_code
_entity_poly.pdbx_strand_id
1 'polypeptide(L)'
;MPFNTDISSNLETSRNTLRKIARNDGADFSKQSILNDMEKFVKSVNNMDETVLIPSRLMNIEQEGDDDPFSMFAMLNDLKNELLWSGDSEEQVERGRRISDLSDTESDASSAAGDSGIEGEDERESAARAAAACRRHLRGLRRSLRQLTAAAAHLTRSYQEEVGAPI
;
A
#
# COMPACT_ATOMS: atom_id res chain seq x y z
N MET A 1 38.62 -13.65 6.26
CA MET A 1 37.38 -13.31 5.52
C MET A 1 36.28 -13.02 6.55
N PRO A 2 36.02 -11.77 6.96
CA PRO A 2 34.91 -11.45 7.85
C PRO A 2 33.75 -10.85 7.03
N PHE A 3 32.81 -11.67 6.60
CA PHE A 3 31.56 -11.22 5.95
C PHE A 3 30.31 -11.56 6.77
N ASN A 4 30.47 -12.13 7.97
CA ASN A 4 29.35 -12.72 8.72
C ASN A 4 28.90 -11.91 9.95
N THR A 5 29.69 -10.93 10.40
CA THR A 5 29.39 -10.19 11.65
C THR A 5 28.37 -9.08 11.44
N ASP A 6 28.37 -8.42 10.28
CA ASP A 6 27.50 -7.27 10.00
C ASP A 6 26.05 -7.66 9.68
N ILE A 7 25.84 -8.86 9.13
CA ILE A 7 24.48 -9.37 8.85
C ILE A 7 23.78 -9.72 10.17
N SER A 8 24.51 -10.32 11.12
CA SER A 8 23.94 -10.72 12.41
C SER A 8 23.50 -9.51 13.23
N SER A 9 24.31 -8.44 13.27
CA SER A 9 23.99 -7.23 14.04
C SER A 9 22.78 -6.46 13.48
N ASN A 10 22.66 -6.37 12.16
CA ASN A 10 21.54 -5.70 11.49
C ASN A 10 20.23 -6.49 11.69
N LEU A 11 20.33 -7.82 11.65
CA LEU A 11 19.21 -8.72 11.87
C LEU A 11 18.77 -8.73 13.35
N GLU A 12 19.69 -8.69 14.32
CA GLU A 12 19.40 -8.53 15.74
C GLU A 12 18.63 -7.22 16.01
N THR A 13 19.10 -6.12 15.42
CA THR A 13 18.49 -4.79 15.55
C THR A 13 17.08 -4.78 14.97
N SER A 14 16.89 -5.39 13.79
CA SER A 14 15.59 -5.54 13.13
C SER A 14 14.63 -6.47 13.90
N ARG A 15 15.14 -7.55 14.51
CA ARG A 15 14.34 -8.42 15.38
C ARG A 15 13.86 -7.67 16.62
N ASN A 16 14.69 -6.76 17.16
CA ASN A 16 14.35 -6.00 18.35
C ASN A 16 13.25 -4.96 18.06
N THR A 17 13.30 -4.28 16.91
CA THR A 17 12.24 -3.35 16.47
C THR A 17 10.94 -4.08 16.17
N LEU A 18 10.99 -5.22 15.48
CA LEU A 18 9.79 -6.03 15.19
C LEU A 18 9.13 -6.60 16.45
N ARG A 19 9.92 -7.01 17.44
CA ARG A 19 9.39 -7.47 18.74
C ARG A 19 8.66 -6.35 19.50
N LYS A 20 9.10 -5.10 19.39
CA LYS A 20 8.39 -3.95 19.98
C LYS A 20 7.02 -3.74 19.33
N ILE A 21 6.94 -3.87 18.01
CA ILE A 21 5.68 -3.79 17.25
C ILE A 21 4.72 -4.90 17.70
N ALA A 22 5.19 -6.15 17.78
CA ALA A 22 4.36 -7.29 18.18
C ALA A 22 3.87 -7.21 19.64
N ARG A 23 4.58 -6.49 20.51
CA ARG A 23 4.21 -6.29 21.92
C ARG A 23 3.33 -5.06 22.16
N ASN A 24 2.97 -4.31 21.10
CA ASN A 24 2.21 -3.06 21.17
C ASN A 24 2.83 -2.02 22.14
N ASP A 25 4.15 -2.13 22.34
CA ASP A 25 4.87 -1.45 23.41
C ASP A 25 5.45 -0.15 22.84
N GLY A 26 4.59 0.87 22.71
CA GLY A 26 4.95 2.24 22.31
C GLY A 26 6.01 2.30 21.20
N ALA A 27 5.86 1.49 20.16
CA ALA A 27 6.87 1.35 19.13
C ALA A 27 6.93 2.64 18.31
N ASP A 28 7.83 3.54 18.70
CA ASP A 28 8.18 4.70 17.89
C ASP A 28 8.82 4.20 16.60
N PHE A 29 8.05 4.23 15.53
CA PHE A 29 8.56 3.94 14.20
C PHE A 29 9.59 5.02 13.80
N SER A 30 10.55 4.64 12.95
CA SER A 30 11.46 5.62 12.37
C SER A 30 10.69 6.77 11.72
N LYS A 31 11.21 7.99 11.80
CA LYS A 31 10.64 9.17 11.13
C LYS A 31 10.57 9.04 9.59
N GLN A 32 11.32 8.10 9.03
CA GLN A 32 11.32 7.76 7.60
C GLN A 32 10.47 6.51 7.29
N SER A 33 9.76 5.97 8.29
CA SER A 33 8.88 4.83 8.11
C SER A 33 7.62 5.25 7.38
N ILE A 34 7.14 4.37 6.50
CA ILE A 34 5.83 4.49 5.85
C ILE A 34 4.69 4.72 6.86
N LEU A 35 4.78 4.17 8.08
CA LEU A 35 3.76 4.35 9.11
C LEU A 35 3.70 5.79 9.63
N ASN A 36 4.86 6.45 9.77
CA ASN A 36 4.93 7.85 10.16
C ASN A 36 4.42 8.78 9.05
N ASP A 37 4.69 8.45 7.78
CA ASP A 37 4.17 9.23 6.64
C ASP A 37 2.66 9.06 6.48
N MET A 38 2.14 7.84 6.68
CA MET A 38 0.70 7.57 6.76
C MET A 38 0.03 8.34 7.89
N GLU A 39 0.63 8.38 9.08
CA GLU A 39 0.10 9.12 10.23
C GLU A 39 0.01 10.63 9.92
N LYS A 40 1.07 11.21 9.34
CA LYS A 40 1.08 12.61 8.92
C LYS A 40 0.01 12.91 7.87
N PHE A 41 -0.14 12.02 6.88
CA PHE A 41 -1.17 12.15 5.86
C PHE A 41 -2.56 12.21 6.49
N VAL A 42 -2.90 11.25 7.36
CA VAL A 42 -4.20 11.20 8.05
C VAL A 42 -4.43 12.45 8.89
N LYS A 43 -3.43 12.91 9.64
CA LYS A 43 -3.53 14.16 10.43
C LYS A 43 -3.81 15.37 9.55
N SER A 44 -3.11 15.48 8.42
CA SER A 44 -3.29 16.59 7.48
C SER A 44 -4.69 16.60 6.86
N VAL A 45 -5.18 15.44 6.41
CA VAL A 45 -6.53 15.29 5.83
C VAL A 45 -7.63 15.50 6.89
N ASN A 46 -7.41 15.09 8.14
CA ASN A 46 -8.35 15.39 9.23
C ASN A 46 -8.42 16.88 9.55
N ASN A 47 -7.28 17.57 9.61
CA ASN A 47 -7.26 19.02 9.77
C ASN A 47 -7.94 19.73 8.58
N MET A 48 -7.78 19.19 7.36
CA MET A 48 -8.54 19.66 6.19
C MET A 48 -10.06 19.47 6.38
N ASP A 49 -10.53 18.33 6.89
CA ASP A 49 -11.97 18.12 7.14
C ASP A 49 -12.53 19.02 8.25
N GLU A 50 -11.76 19.25 9.30
CA GLU A 50 -12.15 20.16 10.39
C GLU A 50 -12.25 21.61 9.92
N THR A 51 -11.47 21.98 8.91
CA THR A 51 -11.48 23.34 8.34
C THR A 51 -12.52 23.50 7.22
N VAL A 52 -12.70 22.49 6.37
CA VAL A 52 -13.67 22.48 5.26
C VAL A 52 -15.02 21.95 5.73
N LEU A 53 -15.72 22.77 6.51
CA LEU A 53 -17.04 22.42 7.07
C LEU A 53 -18.15 22.30 6.00
N ILE A 54 -17.97 22.94 4.84
CA ILE A 54 -18.92 22.90 3.72
C ILE A 54 -18.14 22.65 2.41
N PRO A 55 -17.87 21.39 2.05
CA PRO A 55 -17.06 21.04 0.88
C PRO A 55 -17.56 21.62 -0.44
N SER A 56 -18.88 21.78 -0.60
CA SER A 56 -19.48 22.35 -1.83
C SER A 56 -19.06 23.79 -2.11
N ARG A 57 -18.54 24.53 -1.12
CA ARG A 57 -17.96 25.86 -1.33
C ARG A 57 -16.72 25.80 -2.24
N LEU A 58 -15.98 24.70 -2.22
CA LEU A 58 -14.79 24.50 -3.04
C LEU A 58 -15.10 24.50 -4.55
N MET A 59 -16.29 24.03 -4.95
CA MET A 59 -16.73 24.05 -6.36
C MET A 59 -16.91 25.47 -6.92
N ASN A 60 -16.96 26.50 -6.07
CA ASN A 60 -17.17 27.89 -6.47
C ASN A 60 -15.88 28.72 -6.40
N ILE A 61 -14.74 28.07 -6.14
CA ILE A 61 -13.44 28.74 -6.12
C ILE A 61 -12.91 28.75 -7.54
N GLU A 62 -12.83 29.94 -8.14
CA GLU A 62 -12.07 30.14 -9.38
C GLU A 62 -10.58 29.97 -9.04
N GLN A 63 -9.97 28.91 -9.54
CA GLN A 63 -8.56 28.60 -9.33
C GLN A 63 -7.81 28.63 -10.67
N GLU A 64 -6.64 29.26 -10.68
CA GLU A 64 -5.69 29.14 -11.79
C GLU A 64 -4.99 27.77 -11.68
N GLY A 65 -5.54 26.76 -12.36
CA GLY A 65 -4.97 25.42 -12.43
C GLY A 65 -6.01 24.37 -12.84
N ASP A 66 -5.53 23.21 -13.31
CA ASP A 66 -6.40 22.14 -13.85
C ASP A 66 -7.01 21.24 -12.76
N ASP A 67 -6.49 21.27 -11.53
CA ASP A 67 -6.99 20.42 -10.45
C ASP A 67 -8.17 21.10 -9.72
N ASP A 68 -9.39 20.61 -9.96
CA ASP A 68 -10.58 21.06 -9.21
C ASP A 68 -10.41 20.83 -7.68
N PRO A 69 -10.48 21.88 -6.85
CA PRO A 69 -10.30 21.77 -5.40
C PRO A 69 -11.27 20.79 -4.73
N PHE A 70 -12.51 20.70 -5.21
CA PHE A 70 -13.51 19.79 -4.66
C PHE A 70 -13.17 18.33 -4.96
N SER A 71 -12.79 18.04 -6.20
CA SER A 71 -12.30 16.72 -6.63
C SER A 71 -11.09 16.28 -5.81
N MET A 72 -10.13 17.18 -5.56
CA MET A 72 -8.96 16.87 -4.73
C MET A 72 -9.35 16.59 -3.26
N PHE A 73 -10.23 17.41 -2.68
CA PHE A 73 -10.76 17.19 -1.33
C PHE A 73 -11.41 15.79 -1.19
N ALA A 74 -12.28 15.44 -2.13
CA ALA A 74 -12.97 14.15 -2.14
C ALA A 74 -11.97 12.99 -2.28
N MET A 75 -11.03 13.10 -3.23
CA MET A 75 -10.01 12.08 -3.49
C MET A 75 -9.10 11.80 -2.28
N LEU A 76 -8.68 12.85 -1.58
CA LEU A 76 -7.85 12.73 -0.37
C LEU A 76 -8.61 12.03 0.76
N ASN A 77 -9.90 12.34 0.92
CA ASN A 77 -10.75 11.69 1.90
C ASN A 77 -11.03 10.23 1.58
N ASP A 78 -11.28 9.91 0.31
CA ASP A 78 -11.43 8.53 -0.14
C ASP A 78 -10.14 7.74 0.11
N LEU A 79 -8.98 8.33 -0.18
CA LEU A 79 -7.69 7.72 0.11
C LEU A 79 -7.47 7.52 1.62
N LYS A 80 -7.84 8.49 2.46
CA LYS A 80 -7.79 8.36 3.93
C LYS A 80 -8.67 7.21 4.42
N ASN A 81 -9.89 7.11 3.90
CA ASN A 81 -10.82 6.04 4.26
C ASN A 81 -10.28 4.67 3.81
N GLU A 82 -9.73 4.57 2.61
CA GLU A 82 -9.08 3.34 2.13
C GLU A 82 -7.83 3.00 2.96
N LEU A 83 -7.10 4.00 3.44
CA LEU A 83 -5.93 3.77 4.28
C LEU A 83 -6.31 3.19 5.65
N LEU A 84 -7.31 3.77 6.31
CA LEU A 84 -7.70 3.43 7.70
C LEU A 84 -8.63 2.22 7.80
N TRP A 85 -9.58 2.10 6.85
CA TRP A 85 -10.72 1.18 6.97
C TRP A 85 -10.79 0.13 5.86
N SER A 86 -9.85 0.11 4.90
CA SER A 86 -9.84 -0.91 3.85
C SER A 86 -9.26 -2.22 4.39
N GLY A 87 -10.15 -2.97 5.04
CA GLY A 87 -9.92 -4.33 5.50
C GLY A 87 -11.13 -5.27 5.30
N ASP A 88 -12.36 -4.77 5.17
CA ASP A 88 -13.56 -5.61 5.34
C ASP A 88 -14.51 -5.69 4.13
N SER A 89 -14.07 -5.38 2.91
CA SER A 89 -14.92 -5.59 1.72
C SER A 89 -14.60 -6.86 0.94
N GLU A 90 -13.72 -7.74 1.43
CA GLU A 90 -13.43 -9.04 0.84
C GLU A 90 -14.10 -10.19 1.61
N GLU A 91 -15.43 -10.15 1.81
CA GLU A 91 -16.17 -11.34 2.26
C GLU A 91 -17.59 -11.41 1.68
N GLN A 92 -17.74 -11.28 0.36
CA GLN A 92 -18.82 -11.90 -0.42
C GLN A 92 -18.44 -11.91 -1.91
N VAL A 93 -17.74 -12.95 -2.38
CA VAL A 93 -18.10 -13.79 -3.56
C VAL A 93 -17.12 -14.99 -3.55
N GLU A 94 -17.21 -15.86 -2.54
CA GLU A 94 -16.63 -17.20 -2.59
C GLU A 94 -17.80 -18.21 -2.55
N ARG A 95 -18.65 -18.17 -3.58
CA ARG A 95 -19.52 -19.29 -3.95
C ARG A 95 -19.76 -19.27 -5.44
N GLY A 96 -18.84 -19.91 -6.16
CA GLY A 96 -19.15 -20.48 -7.46
C GLY A 96 -18.24 -20.09 -8.61
N ARG A 97 -16.99 -20.54 -8.59
CA ARG A 97 -16.40 -21.08 -9.82
C ARG A 97 -15.27 -22.06 -9.53
N ARG A 98 -15.65 -23.34 -9.42
CA ARG A 98 -14.71 -24.46 -9.54
C ARG A 98 -14.43 -24.71 -11.04
N ILE A 99 -13.14 -24.86 -11.35
CA ILE A 99 -12.54 -25.72 -12.39
C ILE A 99 -12.59 -25.20 -13.84
N SER A 100 -11.51 -25.52 -14.58
CA SER A 100 -11.20 -25.33 -16.01
C SER A 100 -10.66 -23.93 -16.36
N ASP A 101 -9.62 -23.74 -17.17
CA ASP A 101 -8.74 -24.65 -17.90
C ASP A 101 -7.50 -23.84 -18.28
N LEU A 102 -6.44 -24.56 -18.63
CA LEU A 102 -5.18 -24.06 -19.13
C LEU A 102 -5.44 -23.57 -20.57
N SER A 103 -5.14 -22.31 -20.89
CA SER A 103 -5.00 -21.90 -22.30
C SER A 103 -4.00 -20.77 -22.40
N ASP A 104 -2.77 -21.13 -22.80
CA ASP A 104 -1.84 -20.19 -23.42
C ASP A 104 -2.45 -19.69 -24.72
N THR A 105 -2.36 -18.39 -24.95
CA THR A 105 -2.63 -17.78 -26.25
C THR A 105 -1.60 -16.68 -26.41
N GLU A 106 -0.49 -17.06 -27.03
CA GLU A 106 0.43 -16.14 -27.68
C GLU A 106 -0.31 -15.39 -28.80
N SER A 107 -0.27 -14.07 -28.75
CA SER A 107 -0.74 -13.22 -29.83
C SER A 107 0.31 -12.13 -30.08
N ASP A 108 1.09 -12.36 -31.13
CA ASP A 108 1.88 -11.35 -31.82
C ASP A 108 0.93 -10.31 -32.43
N ALA A 109 0.96 -9.09 -31.90
CA ALA A 109 0.34 -7.94 -32.52
C ALA A 109 1.44 -6.92 -32.86
N SER A 110 2.00 -7.05 -34.06
CA SER A 110 2.74 -6.00 -34.72
C SER A 110 1.77 -5.14 -35.53
N SER A 111 1.63 -3.87 -35.16
CA SER A 111 1.10 -2.75 -35.98
C SER A 111 1.32 -1.47 -35.18
N ALA A 112 2.36 -0.71 -35.48
CA ALA A 112 2.39 0.36 -36.49
C ALA A 112 1.89 1.72 -35.93
N ALA A 113 2.86 2.61 -35.71
CA ALA A 113 2.79 4.07 -35.69
C ALA A 113 1.48 4.71 -35.22
N GLY A 114 1.39 4.93 -33.90
CA GLY A 114 0.57 5.99 -33.33
C GLY A 114 1.48 7.16 -32.98
N ASP A 115 1.32 8.25 -33.71
CA ASP A 115 1.79 9.60 -33.41
C ASP A 115 1.49 9.94 -31.94
N SER A 116 2.52 9.98 -31.11
CA SER A 116 2.47 10.66 -29.82
C SER A 116 3.37 11.86 -29.94
N GLY A 117 2.81 12.95 -30.47
CA GLY A 117 3.29 14.30 -30.22
C GLY A 117 3.56 14.48 -28.73
N ILE A 118 4.84 14.45 -28.38
CA ILE A 118 5.36 14.81 -27.07
C ILE A 118 5.43 16.34 -27.05
N GLU A 119 4.26 16.95 -26.84
CA GLU A 119 4.17 18.27 -26.22
C GLU A 119 4.20 17.98 -24.72
N GLY A 120 5.31 18.21 -24.04
CA GLY A 120 5.53 19.48 -23.36
C GLY A 120 5.00 19.38 -21.93
N GLU A 121 5.91 19.10 -20.99
CA GLU A 121 5.81 19.55 -19.58
C GLU A 121 4.74 18.89 -18.67
N ASP A 122 4.82 17.58 -18.47
CA ASP A 122 4.09 16.88 -17.39
C ASP A 122 5.05 16.60 -16.19
N GLU A 123 5.80 17.61 -15.75
CA GLU A 123 6.67 17.53 -14.56
C GLU A 123 5.90 17.66 -13.24
N ARG A 124 4.57 17.82 -13.31
CA ARG A 124 3.66 17.76 -12.17
C ARG A 124 2.92 16.44 -12.21
N GLU A 125 3.39 15.46 -11.45
CA GLU A 125 2.60 14.26 -11.15
C GLU A 125 1.27 14.72 -10.54
N SER A 126 0.19 14.75 -11.32
CA SER A 126 -1.12 15.16 -10.83
C SER A 126 -1.46 14.35 -9.57
N ALA A 127 -1.95 15.02 -8.53
CA ALA A 127 -2.26 14.40 -7.23
C ALA A 127 -3.16 13.15 -7.38
N ALA A 128 -4.02 13.16 -8.40
CA ALA A 128 -4.86 12.02 -8.76
C ALA A 128 -4.06 10.77 -9.15
N ARG A 129 -2.99 10.93 -9.95
CA ARG A 129 -2.11 9.84 -10.37
C ARG A 129 -1.33 9.28 -9.17
N ALA A 130 -0.79 10.17 -8.32
CA ALA A 130 -0.08 9.78 -7.11
C ALA A 130 -0.99 9.01 -6.12
N ALA A 131 -2.24 9.46 -5.92
CA ALA A 131 -3.21 8.76 -5.10
C ALA A 131 -3.59 7.38 -5.67
N ALA A 132 -3.75 7.28 -7.00
CA ALA A 132 -4.02 6.00 -7.66
C ALA A 132 -2.82 5.02 -7.54
N ALA A 133 -1.59 5.52 -7.66
CA ALA A 133 -0.39 4.72 -7.42
C ALA A 133 -0.32 4.24 -5.96
N CYS A 134 -0.56 5.13 -5.00
CA CYS A 134 -0.59 4.80 -3.57
C CYS A 134 -1.57 3.65 -3.27
N ARG A 135 -2.81 3.72 -3.77
CA ARG A 135 -3.82 2.65 -3.61
C ARG A 135 -3.31 1.31 -4.13
N ARG A 136 -2.76 1.27 -5.35
CA ARG A 136 -2.20 0.04 -5.94
C ARG A 136 -1.06 -0.52 -5.11
N HIS A 137 -0.15 0.33 -4.65
CA HIS A 137 0.99 -0.07 -3.83
C HIS A 137 0.56 -0.64 -2.47
N LEU A 138 -0.39 -0.01 -1.78
CA LEU A 138 -0.88 -0.51 -0.49
C LEU A 138 -1.57 -1.86 -0.61
N ARG A 139 -2.39 -2.06 -1.65
CA ARG A 139 -3.02 -3.35 -1.92
C ARG A 139 -1.98 -4.44 -2.19
N GLY A 140 -0.97 -4.14 -3.02
CA GLY A 140 0.14 -5.04 -3.30
C GLY A 140 0.92 -5.40 -2.03
N LEU A 141 1.29 -4.40 -1.24
CA LEU A 141 2.03 -4.59 0.01
C LEU A 141 1.23 -5.42 1.03
N ARG A 142 -0.06 -5.13 1.23
CA ARG A 142 -0.95 -5.91 2.12
C ARG A 142 -1.03 -7.37 1.68
N ARG A 143 -1.16 -7.64 0.38
CA ARG A 143 -1.16 -9.00 -0.16
C ARG A 143 0.16 -9.72 0.09
N SER A 144 1.28 -9.08 -0.20
CA SER A 144 2.62 -9.65 0.01
C SER A 144 2.88 -9.94 1.49
N LEU A 145 2.52 -9.00 2.38
CA LEU A 145 2.66 -9.22 3.83
C LEU A 145 1.79 -10.37 4.32
N ARG A 146 0.51 -10.46 3.91
CA ARG A 146 -0.36 -11.60 4.25
C ARG A 146 0.27 -12.94 3.82
N GLN A 147 0.79 -13.01 2.60
CA GLN A 147 1.40 -14.22 2.07
C GLN A 147 2.69 -14.60 2.82
N LEU A 148 3.56 -13.63 3.09
CA LEU A 148 4.81 -13.85 3.83
C LEU A 148 4.54 -14.25 5.30
N THR A 149 3.54 -13.65 5.94
CA THR A 149 3.10 -14.04 7.28
C THR A 149 2.60 -15.49 7.31
N ALA A 150 1.81 -15.91 6.32
CA ALA A 150 1.34 -17.29 6.21
C ALA A 150 2.51 -18.26 5.99
N ALA A 151 3.47 -17.92 5.13
CA ALA A 151 4.68 -18.72 4.90
C ALA A 151 5.54 -18.85 6.18
N ALA A 152 5.72 -17.76 6.93
CA ALA A 152 6.43 -17.76 8.20
C ALA A 152 5.75 -18.64 9.26
N ALA A 153 4.41 -18.60 9.32
CA ALA A 153 3.63 -19.47 10.21
C ALA A 153 3.78 -20.95 9.81
N HIS A 154 3.77 -21.26 8.52
CA HIS A 154 4.00 -22.62 8.03
C HIS A 154 5.39 -23.13 8.40
N LEU A 155 6.44 -22.32 8.18
CA LEU A 155 7.82 -22.66 8.56
C LEU A 155 7.94 -22.92 10.08
N THR A 156 7.29 -22.08 10.89
CA THR A 156 7.26 -22.25 12.35
C THR A 156 6.62 -23.58 12.73
N ARG A 157 5.52 -23.96 12.07
CA ARG A 157 4.83 -25.24 12.30
C ARG A 157 5.69 -26.43 11.88
N SER A 158 6.25 -26.43 10.68
CA SER A 158 7.10 -27.52 10.18
C SER A 158 8.30 -27.78 11.10
N TYR A 159 8.92 -26.72 11.62
CA TYR A 159 10.00 -26.86 12.58
C TYR A 159 9.56 -27.49 13.92
N GLN A 160 8.39 -27.09 14.44
CA GLN A 160 7.84 -27.67 15.66
C GLN A 160 7.52 -29.16 15.51
N GLU A 161 7.02 -29.58 14.34
CA GLU A 161 6.74 -30.98 14.03
C GLU A 161 8.02 -31.81 13.94
N GLU A 162 9.07 -31.27 13.31
CA GLU A 162 10.35 -31.97 13.12
C GLU A 162 11.17 -32.08 14.42
N VAL A 163 11.17 -31.04 15.26
CA VAL A 163 11.90 -31.03 16.54
C VAL A 163 11.10 -31.67 17.68
N GLY A 164 9.76 -31.67 17.58
CA GLY A 164 8.86 -32.30 18.55
C GLY A 164 8.65 -33.80 18.35
N ALA A 165 9.15 -34.39 17.26
CA ALA A 165 9.05 -35.82 17.01
C ALA A 165 9.94 -36.62 17.99
N PRO A 166 9.38 -37.52 18.82
CA PRO A 166 10.20 -38.41 19.63
C PRO A 166 10.97 -39.38 18.71
N ILE A 167 12.25 -39.60 19.03
CA ILE A 167 13.15 -40.56 18.38
C ILE A 167 12.62 -41.99 18.55
#